data_AF-A0A430S055-F1
#
_entry.id   AF-A0A430S055-F1
#
_cell.length_a   1.000
_cell.length_b   1.000
_cell.length_c   1.000
_cell.angle_alpha   90.00
_cell.angle_beta   90.00
_cell.angle_gamma   90.00
#
_symmetry.space_group_name_H-M   'P 1'
#
loop_
_entity.id
_entity.type
_entity.pdbx_description
1 polymer ?
#
loop_
_entity_poly.entity_id
_entity_poly.type
_entity_poly.pdbx_seq_one_letter_code
_entity_poly.pdbx_strand_id
1 'polypeptide(L)'
;TLGVGGVHHLAFRVRNEAHALALRETVLAWGLRPTPLIDRFWFRSVYFREPGGVLLELATEGPGFAVDEDPEALGERLVLPPWLEGQRPAIEAALPPVRLPGKEG
;
A
#
# COMPACT_ATOMS: atom_id res chain seq x y z
N THR A 1 -7.94 -18.13 4.93
CA THR A 1 -7.89 -16.99 3.99
C THR A 1 -8.73 -15.88 4.56
N LEU A 2 -8.25 -14.64 4.56
CA LEU A 2 -9.13 -13.49 4.65
C LEU A 2 -9.90 -13.42 3.32
N GLY A 3 -11.23 -13.36 3.41
CA GLY A 3 -12.12 -13.32 2.26
C GLY A 3 -12.79 -11.96 2.14
N VAL A 4 -13.79 -11.90 1.26
CA VAL A 4 -14.66 -10.73 1.13
C VAL A 4 -15.23 -10.35 2.50
N GLY A 5 -15.10 -9.07 2.88
CA GLY A 5 -15.61 -8.52 4.14
C GLY A 5 -14.64 -8.58 5.33
N GLY A 6 -13.42 -9.11 5.18
CA GLY A 6 -12.41 -9.13 6.24
C GLY A 6 -11.36 -8.01 6.15
N VAL A 7 -10.85 -7.54 7.30
CA VAL A 7 -9.71 -6.60 7.37
C VAL A 7 -8.40 -7.36 7.21
N HIS A 8 -7.70 -7.15 6.09
CA HIS A 8 -6.49 -7.91 5.78
C HIS A 8 -5.29 -7.56 6.68
N HIS A 9 -5.08 -6.29 6.98
CA HIS A 9 -3.98 -5.77 7.80
C HIS A 9 -4.33 -4.38 8.36
N LEU A 10 -3.54 -3.94 9.33
CA LEU A 10 -3.54 -2.57 9.86
C LEU A 10 -2.18 -1.92 9.64
N ALA A 11 -2.17 -0.68 9.15
CA ALA A 11 -0.95 0.11 8.97
C ALA A 11 -0.75 1.13 10.09
N PHE A 12 0.44 1.14 10.67
CA PHE A 12 0.93 2.18 11.56
C PHE A 12 1.85 3.13 10.81
N ARG A 13 1.65 4.42 11.06
CA ARG A 13 2.42 5.48 10.43
C ARG A 13 3.84 5.56 10.99
N VAL A 14 4.83 5.67 10.11
CA VAL A 14 6.22 5.96 10.46
C VAL A 14 6.72 7.16 9.66
N ARG A 15 7.53 8.01 10.31
CA ARG A 15 8.03 9.26 9.70
C ARG A 15 8.71 9.08 8.34
N ASN A 16 9.58 8.08 8.18
CA ASN A 16 10.40 7.90 6.98
C ASN A 16 11.01 6.48 6.94
N GLU A 17 11.75 6.17 5.87
CA GLU A 17 12.40 4.87 5.67
C GLU A 17 13.35 4.50 6.82
N ALA A 18 14.14 5.45 7.33
CA ALA A 18 15.06 5.20 8.44
C ALA A 18 14.31 4.78 9.70
N HIS A 19 13.17 5.41 10.00
CA HIS A 19 12.32 5.01 11.12
C HIS A 19 11.68 3.64 10.90
N ALA A 20 11.20 3.35 9.69
CA ALA A 20 10.71 2.02 9.31
C ALA A 20 11.77 0.94 9.53
N LEU A 21 13.01 1.17 9.07
CA LEU A 21 14.12 0.22 9.20
C LEU A 21 14.54 0.03 10.66
N ALA A 22 14.59 1.09 11.46
CA ALA A 22 14.89 0.97 12.90
C ALA A 22 13.84 0.12 13.64
N LEU A 23 12.55 0.33 13.34
CA LEU A 23 11.48 -0.50 13.90
C LEU A 23 11.52 -1.93 13.37
N ARG A 24 11.87 -2.13 12.10
CA ARG A 24 12.07 -3.46 11.52
C ARG A 24 13.15 -4.24 12.29
N GLU A 25 14.27 -3.62 12.62
CA GLU A 25 15.31 -4.28 13.44
C GLU A 25 14.81 -4.63 14.84
N THR A 26 13.96 -3.78 15.43
CA THR A 26 13.30 -4.09 16.72
C THR A 26 12.38 -5.31 16.60
N VAL A 27 11.59 -5.38 15.53
CA VAL A 27 10.70 -6.52 15.25
C VAL A 27 11.50 -7.81 15.03
N LEU A 28 12.65 -7.74 14.34
CA LEU A 28 13.59 -8.87 14.21
C LEU A 28 14.14 -9.31 15.58
N ALA A 29 14.52 -8.37 16.43
CA ALA A 29 15.03 -8.66 17.78
C ALA A 29 13.98 -9.33 18.68
N TRP A 30 12.68 -9.14 18.41
CA TRP A 30 11.59 -9.88 19.05
C TRP A 30 11.37 -11.29 18.51
N GLY A 31 12.21 -11.75 17.57
CA GLY A 31 12.10 -13.07 16.95
C GLY A 31 10.99 -13.18 15.90
N LEU A 32 10.40 -12.05 15.49
CA LEU A 32 9.40 -12.00 14.43
C LEU A 32 10.09 -11.92 13.05
N ARG A 33 9.29 -12.10 11.99
CA ARG A 33 9.79 -12.14 10.61
C ARG A 33 9.21 -11.00 9.77
N PRO A 34 9.73 -9.77 9.90
CA PRO A 34 9.32 -8.68 9.05
C PRO A 34 9.87 -8.82 7.63
N THR A 35 9.12 -8.34 6.64
CA THR A 35 9.58 -8.25 5.25
C THR A 35 10.78 -7.31 5.13
N PRO A 36 11.53 -7.34 4.00
CA PRO A 36 12.31 -6.18 3.58
C PRO A 36 11.42 -4.93 3.44
N LEU A 37 12.05 -3.76 3.29
CA LEU A 37 11.35 -2.54 2.91
C LEU A 37 10.83 -2.68 1.47
N ILE A 38 9.54 -2.44 1.25
CA ILE A 38 8.86 -2.60 -0.04
C ILE A 38 8.49 -1.23 -0.59
N ASP A 39 8.72 -1.03 -1.89
CA ASP A 39 8.24 0.15 -2.60
C ASP A 39 6.77 -0.02 -3.02
N ARG A 40 5.90 0.85 -2.49
CA ARG A 40 4.48 0.91 -2.82
C ARG A 40 4.14 2.10 -3.72
N PHE A 41 5.15 2.73 -4.34
CA PHE A 41 5.05 3.94 -5.15
C PHE A 41 4.66 5.19 -4.33
N TRP A 42 3.52 5.16 -3.65
CA TRP A 42 3.02 6.27 -2.84
C TRP A 42 3.59 6.31 -1.41
N PHE A 43 4.17 5.20 -0.94
CA PHE A 43 4.87 5.09 0.34
C PHE A 43 5.81 3.88 0.32
N ARG A 44 6.62 3.73 1.36
CA ARG A 44 7.41 2.54 1.62
C ARG A 44 6.87 1.81 2.84
N SER A 45 6.95 0.48 2.83
CA SER A 45 6.43 -0.27 3.97
C SER A 45 7.14 -1.58 4.31
N VAL A 46 6.94 -1.99 5.56
CA VAL A 46 7.40 -3.26 6.13
C VAL A 46 6.19 -3.97 6.74
N TYR A 47 6.01 -5.26 6.45
CA TYR A 47 4.95 -6.07 7.03
C TYR A 47 5.50 -7.10 8.00
N PHE A 48 4.75 -7.42 9.04
CA PHE A 48 5.04 -8.55 9.93
C PHE A 48 3.76 -9.06 10.59
N ARG A 49 3.75 -10.32 11.02
CA ARG A 49 2.67 -10.86 11.85
C ARG A 49 3.06 -10.74 13.31
N GLU A 50 2.18 -10.13 14.11
CA GLU A 50 2.32 -10.14 15.57
C GLU A 50 1.89 -11.52 16.15
N PRO A 51 2.22 -11.86 17.40
CA PRO A 51 1.97 -13.18 17.98
C PRO A 51 0.53 -13.71 17.91
N GLY A 52 -0.48 -12.84 17.96
CA GLY A 52 -1.90 -13.15 17.77
C GLY A 52 -2.30 -13.40 16.31
N GLY A 53 -1.38 -13.27 15.37
CA GLY A 53 -1.55 -13.58 13.95
C GLY A 53 -2.02 -12.42 13.08
N VAL A 54 -2.32 -11.25 13.66
CA VAL A 54 -2.70 -10.05 12.90
C VAL A 54 -1.52 -9.61 12.02
N LEU A 55 -1.81 -9.29 10.76
CA LEU A 55 -0.82 -8.72 9.86
C LEU A 55 -0.75 -7.21 10.11
N LEU A 56 0.40 -6.73 10.58
CA LEU A 56 0.68 -5.32 10.78
C LEU A 56 1.61 -4.80 9.69
N GLU A 57 1.47 -3.53 9.38
CA GLU A 57 2.30 -2.79 8.45
C GLU A 57 2.87 -1.54 9.11
N LEU A 58 4.13 -1.23 8.81
CA LEU A 58 4.76 0.06 9.10
C LEU A 58 4.86 0.82 7.78
N ALA A 59 4.11 1.91 7.61
CA ALA A 59 4.02 2.65 6.35
C ALA A 59 4.54 4.09 6.51
N THR A 60 5.41 4.52 5.60
CA THR A 60 5.96 5.89 5.62
C THR A 60 4.90 6.94 5.31
N GLU A 61 5.06 8.15 5.84
CA GLU A 61 4.11 9.26 5.57
C GLU A 61 4.10 9.72 4.10
N GLY A 62 5.27 9.74 3.47
CA GLY A 62 5.44 10.22 2.10
C GLY A 62 5.86 9.12 1.12
N PRO A 63 5.85 9.45 -0.19
CA PRO A 63 5.49 10.76 -0.76
C PRO A 63 4.00 11.12 -0.75
N GLY A 64 3.10 10.14 -0.66
CA GLY A 64 1.65 10.32 -0.74
C GLY A 64 1.10 10.23 -2.17
N PHE A 65 -0.22 10.29 -2.31
CA PHE A 65 -0.92 10.11 -3.60
C PHE A 65 -0.82 11.31 -4.56
N ALA A 66 -0.37 12.47 -4.08
CA ALA A 66 -0.20 13.67 -4.91
C ALA A 66 1.11 13.68 -5.72
N VAL A 67 1.89 12.58 -5.69
CA VAL A 67 3.15 12.48 -6.44
C VAL A 67 2.92 12.23 -7.93
N ASP A 68 1.76 11.69 -8.27
CA ASP A 68 1.39 11.21 -9.60
C ASP A 68 0.03 11.72 -10.09
N GLU A 69 -0.72 12.41 -9.24
CA GLU A 69 -2.01 13.02 -9.55
C GLU A 69 -2.13 14.41 -8.93
N ASP A 70 -2.91 15.27 -9.57
CA ASP A 70 -3.30 16.58 -9.02
C ASP A 70 -4.19 16.36 -7.78
N PRO A 71 -3.91 16.97 -6.61
CA PRO A 71 -4.71 16.77 -5.40
C PRO A 71 -6.22 16.96 -5.59
N GLU A 72 -6.62 17.89 -6.46
CA GLU A 72 -8.00 18.21 -6.80
C GLU A 72 -8.68 17.13 -7.67
N ALA A 73 -7.91 16.23 -8.29
CA ALA A 73 -8.37 15.20 -9.22
C ALA A 73 -7.96 13.77 -8.80
N LEU A 74 -7.63 13.55 -7.52
CA LEU A 74 -7.22 12.23 -7.01
C LEU A 74 -8.27 11.16 -7.24
N GLY A 75 -7.83 10.01 -7.76
CA GLY A 75 -8.68 8.84 -7.95
C GLY A 75 -9.68 8.92 -9.11
N GLU A 76 -9.56 9.91 -9.99
CA GLU A 76 -10.40 10.03 -11.19
C GLU A 76 -9.93 9.15 -12.36
N ARG A 77 -8.70 8.63 -12.31
CA ARG A 77 -8.13 7.76 -13.35
C ARG A 77 -7.41 6.54 -12.77
N LEU A 78 -7.17 5.55 -13.62
CA LEU A 78 -6.32 4.41 -13.28
C LEU A 78 -4.85 4.84 -13.30
N VAL A 79 -4.27 4.99 -12.12
CA VAL A 79 -2.82 5.07 -11.93
C VAL A 79 -2.22 3.67 -11.88
N LEU A 80 -1.15 3.47 -12.64
CA LEU A 80 -0.26 2.33 -12.47
C LEU A 80 1.11 2.84 -11.99
N PRO A 81 1.78 2.13 -11.08
CA PRO A 81 3.16 2.46 -10.76
C PRO A 81 4.04 2.31 -12.02
N PRO A 82 5.15 3.05 -12.14
CA PRO A 82 5.95 3.11 -13.38
C PRO A 82 6.38 1.73 -13.92
N TRP A 83 6.64 0.76 -13.04
CA TRP A 83 7.02 -0.59 -13.42
C TRP A 83 5.88 -1.45 -14.01
N LEU A 84 4.63 -0.99 -13.97
CA LEU A 84 3.47 -1.65 -14.58
C LEU A 84 2.95 -0.94 -15.83
N GLU A 85 3.42 0.27 -16.14
CA GLU A 85 2.92 1.06 -17.27
C GLU A 85 3.09 0.35 -18.63
N GLY A 86 4.16 -0.43 -18.81
CA GLY A 86 4.36 -1.25 -20.01
C GLY A 86 3.28 -2.32 -20.24
N GLN A 87 2.45 -2.60 -19.25
CA GLN A 87 1.36 -3.58 -19.30
C GLN A 87 -0.03 -2.93 -19.27
N ARG A 88 -0.13 -1.60 -19.36
CA ARG A 88 -1.38 -0.85 -19.23
C ARG A 88 -2.53 -1.40 -20.10
N PRO A 89 -2.35 -1.66 -21.42
CA PRO A 89 -3.46 -2.14 -22.24
C PRO A 89 -4.04 -3.48 -21.75
N ALA A 90 -3.18 -4.39 -21.29
CA ALA A 90 -3.60 -5.69 -20.76
C ALA A 90 -4.29 -5.56 -19.40
N ILE A 91 -3.79 -4.67 -18.53
CA ILE A 91 -4.39 -4.39 -17.22
C ILE A 91 -5.77 -3.76 -17.39
N GLU A 92 -5.89 -2.72 -18.22
CA GLU A 92 -7.17 -2.04 -18.48
C GLU A 92 -8.22 -2.98 -19.06
N ALA A 93 -7.82 -3.88 -19.97
CA ALA A 93 -8.73 -4.86 -20.56
C ALA A 93 -9.25 -5.91 -19.55
N ALA A 94 -8.51 -6.18 -18.47
CA ALA A 94 -8.87 -7.17 -17.46
C ALA A 94 -9.71 -6.61 -16.30
N LEU A 95 -9.73 -5.28 -16.11
CA LEU A 95 -10.42 -4.65 -15.00
C LEU A 95 -11.89 -4.38 -15.36
N PRO A 96 -12.86 -4.84 -14.53
CA PRO A 96 -14.25 -4.45 -14.71
C PRO A 96 -14.41 -2.94 -14.44
N PRO A 97 -15.34 -2.26 -15.13
CA PRO A 97 -15.59 -0.84 -14.89
C PRO A 97 -16.13 -0.62 -13.48
N VAL A 98 -15.62 0.40 -12.79
CA VAL A 98 -16.11 0.83 -11.48
C VAL A 98 -17.08 2.00 -11.68
N ARG A 99 -18.27 1.89 -11.09
CA ARG A 99 -19.24 2.98 -11.04
C ARG A 99 -19.22 3.59 -9.65
N LEU A 100 -18.88 4.87 -9.57
CA LEU A 100 -18.91 5.60 -8.30
C LEU A 100 -20.36 5.91 -7.93
N PRO A 101 -20.78 5.67 -6.67
CA PRO A 101 -22.11 6.07 -6.23
C PRO A 101 -22.23 7.61 -6.30
N GLY A 102 -23.22 8.11 -7.05
CA GLY A 102 -23.53 9.55 -7.13
C GLY A 102 -22.98 10.32 -8.34
N LYS A 103 -22.18 9.72 -9.23
CA LYS A 103 -21.97 10.24 -10.60
C LYS A 103 -22.96 9.53 -11.53
N GLU A 104 -24.24 9.93 -11.49
CA GLU A 104 -25.20 9.58 -12.54
C GLU A 104 -24.86 10.41 -13.79
N GLY A 105 -24.54 9.70 -14.87
CA GLY A 105 -24.57 10.17 -16.25
C GLY A 105 -25.30 9.14 -17.08
#